data_AF-A0A942BRM7-F1
#
_entry.id   AF-A0A942BRM7-F1
#
_cell.length_a   1.000
_cell.length_b   1.000
_cell.length_c   1.000
_cell.angle_alpha   90.00
_cell.angle_beta   90.00
_cell.angle_gamma   90.00
#
_symmetry.space_group_name_H-M   'P 1'
#
loop_
_entity.id
_entity.type
_entity.pdbx_description
1 polymer ?
#
loop_
_entity_poly.entity_id
_entity_poly.type
_entity_poly.pdbx_seq_one_letter_code
_entity_poly.pdbx_strand_id
1 'polypeptide(L)'
;MPPKLPHSILDLLMRSARFLYLLWGGMFLLSMSLYGRLRVPSALWHWPGLVHFLLGPWGRGLALGLGLVMATAALVEIWELVDRLLTRFFEHEDR
;
A
#
# COMPACT_ATOMS: atom_id res chain seq x y z
N MET A 1 12.93 0.65 -34.90
CA MET A 1 13.54 1.03 -33.60
C MET A 1 12.40 1.29 -32.62
N PRO A 2 12.21 0.49 -31.56
CA PRO A 2 11.17 0.78 -30.59
C PRO A 2 11.53 2.07 -29.83
N PRO A 3 10.57 2.95 -29.53
CA PRO A 3 10.82 4.16 -28.77
C PRO A 3 11.30 3.78 -27.37
N LYS A 4 12.51 4.19 -27.02
CA LYS A 4 13.02 4.10 -25.64
C LYS A 4 12.21 5.09 -24.80
N LEU A 5 11.16 4.59 -24.14
CA LEU A 5 10.51 5.34 -23.07
C LEU A 5 11.61 5.79 -22.10
N PRO A 6 11.71 7.10 -21.81
CA PRO A 6 12.73 7.59 -20.89
C PRO A 6 12.51 6.86 -19.56
N HIS A 7 13.54 6.16 -19.07
CA HIS A 7 13.46 5.33 -17.87
C HIS A 7 12.88 6.10 -16.68
N SER A 8 13.09 7.41 -16.65
CA SER A 8 12.51 8.38 -15.72
C SER A 8 10.97 8.42 -15.64
N ILE A 9 10.24 8.15 -16.73
CA ILE A 9 8.77 8.15 -16.73
C ILE A 9 8.23 6.80 -16.26
N LEU A 10 8.88 5.70 -16.68
CA LEU A 10 8.53 4.35 -16.23
C LEU A 10 8.78 4.17 -14.73
N ASP A 11 9.88 4.71 -14.20
CA ASP A 11 10.19 4.68 -12.76
C ASP A 11 9.14 5.45 -11.94
N LEU A 12 8.72 6.63 -12.43
CA LEU A 12 7.68 7.44 -11.79
C LEU A 12 6.32 6.71 -11.80
N LEU A 13 5.99 6.04 -12.91
CA LEU A 13 4.76 5.29 -13.07
C LEU A 13 4.71 4.06 -12.14
N MET A 14 5.80 3.30 -12.07
CA MET A 14 5.94 2.14 -11.18
C MET A 14 5.84 2.55 -9.70
N ARG A 15 6.49 3.66 -9.30
CA ARG A 15 6.38 4.20 -7.94
C ARG A 15 4.97 4.71 -7.63
N SER A 16 4.33 5.41 -8.56
CA SER A 16 2.95 5.85 -8.41
C SER A 16 1.99 4.68 -8.25
N ALA A 17 2.16 3.63 -9.06
CA ALA A 17 1.38 2.39 -8.94
C ALA A 17 1.62 1.70 -7.59
N ARG A 18 2.86 1.65 -7.10
CA ARG A 18 3.21 1.12 -5.79
C ARG A 18 2.58 1.92 -4.65
N PHE A 19 2.60 3.25 -4.74
CA PHE A 19 1.93 4.14 -3.79
C PHE A 19 0.42 3.85 -3.74
N LEU A 20 -0.25 3.81 -4.89
CA LEU A 20 -1.67 3.48 -5.00
C LEU A 20 -1.98 2.12 -4.39
N TYR A 21 -1.14 1.12 -4.64
CA TYR A 21 -1.30 -0.21 -4.06
C TYR A 21 -1.17 -0.21 -2.53
N LEU A 22 -0.15 0.46 -1.98
CA LEU A 22 0.07 0.55 -0.53
C LEU A 22 -1.04 1.35 0.17
N LEU A 23 -1.45 2.48 -0.43
CA LEU A 23 -2.52 3.31 0.11
C LEU A 23 -3.85 2.54 0.11
N TRP A 24 -4.19 1.92 -1.03
CA TRP A 24 -5.42 1.14 -1.16
C TRP A 24 -5.41 -0.06 -0.20
N GLY A 25 -4.31 -0.83 -0.17
CA GLY A 25 -4.15 -1.98 0.71
C GLY A 25 -4.27 -1.58 2.19
N GLY A 26 -3.63 -0.48 2.58
CA GLY A 26 -3.71 0.11 3.91
C GLY A 26 -5.14 0.50 4.28
N MET A 27 -5.80 1.30 3.45
CA MET A 27 -7.19 1.72 3.67
C MET A 27 -8.16 0.54 3.73
N PHE A 28 -7.97 -0.47 2.87
CA PHE A 28 -8.81 -1.67 2.84
C PHE A 28 -8.67 -2.50 4.11
N LEU A 29 -7.44 -2.76 4.56
CA LEU A 29 -7.16 -3.51 5.79
C LEU A 29 -7.67 -2.77 7.03
N LEU A 30 -7.45 -1.45 7.10
CA LEU A 30 -8.00 -0.58 8.15
C LEU A 30 -9.53 -0.65 8.17
N SER A 31 -10.18 -0.48 7.02
CA SER A 31 -11.63 -0.51 6.91
C SER A 31 -12.19 -1.88 7.31
N MET A 32 -11.60 -2.97 6.82
CA MET A 32 -12.04 -4.32 7.18
C MET A 32 -11.93 -4.59 8.68
N SER A 33 -10.84 -4.14 9.31
CA SER A 33 -10.64 -4.33 10.73
C SER A 33 -11.57 -3.47 11.59
N LEU A 34 -11.75 -2.19 11.23
CA LEU A 34 -12.63 -1.26 11.94
C LEU A 34 -14.11 -1.67 11.84
N TYR A 35 -14.56 -2.13 10.68
CA TYR A 35 -15.95 -2.57 10.49
C TYR A 35 -16.21 -4.01 10.92
N GLY A 36 -15.21 -4.72 11.48
CA GLY A 36 -15.33 -6.11 11.92
C GLY A 36 -15.76 -7.08 10.81
N ARG A 37 -15.57 -6.69 9.53
CA ARG A 37 -16.06 -7.39 8.34
C ARG A 37 -15.04 -8.34 7.73
N LEU A 38 -13.95 -8.66 8.44
CA LEU A 38 -13.06 -9.76 8.07
C LEU A 38 -13.86 -11.08 8.05
N ARG A 39 -14.38 -11.45 6.88
CA ARG A 39 -14.95 -12.76 6.62
C ARG A 39 -13.82 -13.66 6.14
N VAL A 40 -13.65 -14.77 6.82
CA VAL A 40 -12.64 -15.76 6.45
C VAL A 40 -13.22 -16.63 5.32
N PRO A 41 -12.46 -16.90 4.25
CA PRO A 41 -12.93 -17.74 3.16
C PRO A 41 -13.29 -19.14 3.66
N SER A 42 -14.32 -19.74 3.06
CA SER A 42 -14.96 -20.98 3.51
C SER A 42 -14.01 -22.19 3.59
N ALA A 43 -12.89 -22.15 2.87
CA ALA A 43 -11.85 -23.17 2.93
C ALA A 43 -11.21 -23.33 4.33
N LEU A 44 -11.11 -22.24 5.12
CA LEU A 44 -10.48 -22.30 6.44
C LEU A 44 -11.34 -22.95 7.53
N TRP A 45 -12.62 -23.27 7.26
CA TRP A 45 -13.49 -23.94 8.24
C TRP A 45 -13.01 -25.33 8.68
N HIS A 46 -12.09 -25.95 7.93
CA HIS A 46 -11.46 -27.20 8.32
C HIS A 46 -10.53 -27.05 9.55
N TRP A 47 -10.11 -25.83 9.90
CA TRP A 47 -9.16 -25.54 11.00
C TRP A 47 -9.75 -24.53 12.00
N PRO A 48 -10.69 -24.96 12.86
CA PRO A 48 -11.47 -24.06 13.73
C PRO A 48 -10.62 -23.22 14.70
N GLY A 49 -9.48 -23.75 15.18
CA GLY A 49 -8.59 -23.00 16.07
C GLY A 49 -7.88 -21.83 15.38
N LEU A 50 -7.47 -22.03 14.12
CA LEU A 50 -6.80 -21.02 13.31
C LEU A 50 -7.79 -19.93 12.88
N VAL A 51 -9.02 -20.32 12.56
CA VAL A 51 -10.15 -19.42 12.29
C VAL A 51 -10.44 -18.54 13.51
N HIS A 52 -10.50 -19.10 14.71
CA HIS A 52 -10.79 -18.33 15.93
C HIS A 52 -9.68 -17.34 16.27
N PHE A 53 -8.41 -17.72 16.05
CA PHE A 53 -7.27 -16.84 16.22
C PHE A 53 -7.27 -15.68 15.20
N LEU A 54 -7.62 -15.96 13.94
CA LEU A 54 -7.64 -14.99 12.84
C LEU A 54 -8.89 -14.07 12.84
N LEU A 55 -10.05 -14.57 13.26
CA LEU A 55 -11.26 -13.76 13.44
C LEU A 55 -11.30 -13.02 14.78
N GLY A 56 -10.50 -13.47 15.74
CA GLY A 56 -10.42 -12.90 17.08
C GLY A 56 -9.75 -11.52 17.11
N PRO A 57 -9.56 -10.97 18.33
CA PRO A 57 -8.89 -9.68 18.53
C PRO A 57 -7.49 -9.63 17.93
N TRP A 58 -6.81 -10.77 17.90
CA TRP A 58 -5.44 -10.92 17.39
C TRP A 58 -5.35 -10.71 15.88
N GLY A 59 -6.17 -11.40 15.09
CA GLY A 59 -6.18 -11.20 13.63
C GLY A 59 -6.65 -9.80 13.21
N ARG A 60 -7.60 -9.21 13.96
CA ARG A 60 -7.99 -7.80 13.77
C ARG A 60 -6.84 -6.84 14.09
N GLY A 61 -6.10 -7.11 15.17
CA GLY A 61 -4.91 -6.34 15.55
C GLY A 61 -3.80 -6.44 14.51
N LEU A 62 -3.52 -7.63 13.98
CA LEU A 62 -2.57 -7.84 12.88
C LEU A 62 -3.00 -7.09 11.62
N ALA A 63 -4.28 -7.15 11.25
CA ALA A 63 -4.81 -6.44 10.08
C ALA A 63 -4.71 -4.91 10.25
N LEU A 64 -4.95 -4.38 11.46
CA LEU A 64 -4.73 -2.96 11.76
C LEU A 64 -3.26 -2.59 11.67
N GLY A 65 -2.37 -3.40 12.25
CA GLY A 65 -0.93 -3.18 12.20
C GLY A 65 -0.41 -3.16 10.76
N LEU A 66 -0.79 -4.15 9.96
CA LEU A 66 -0.46 -4.21 8.52
C LEU A 66 -1.05 -3.03 7.76
N GLY A 67 -2.32 -2.69 8.01
CA GLY A 67 -2.98 -1.56 7.37
C GLY A 67 -2.28 -0.22 7.69
N LEU A 68 -1.88 -0.05 8.95
CA LEU A 68 -1.14 1.13 9.41
C LEU A 68 0.25 1.20 8.79
N VAL A 69 1.01 0.11 8.80
CA VAL A 69 2.35 0.06 8.17
C VAL A 69 2.26 0.36 6.67
N MET A 70 1.25 -0.18 5.97
CA MET A 70 1.03 0.12 4.55
C MET A 70 0.66 1.60 4.32
N ALA A 71 -0.18 2.19 5.18
CA ALA A 71 -0.51 3.60 5.10
C ALA A 71 0.72 4.50 5.36
N THR A 72 1.55 4.17 6.35
CA THR A 72 2.81 4.88 6.62
C THR A 72 3.78 4.73 5.46
N ALA A 73 3.92 3.52 4.89
CA ALA A 73 4.75 3.29 3.71
C ALA A 73 4.27 4.12 2.50
N ALA A 74 2.95 4.22 2.30
CA ALA A 74 2.39 5.09 1.27
C ALA A 74 2.73 6.57 1.53
N LEU A 75 2.69 7.02 2.79
CA LEU A 75 3.05 8.39 3.17
C LEU A 75 4.53 8.70 2.88
N VAL A 76 5.42 7.73 3.09
CA VAL A 76 6.84 7.86 2.74
C VAL A 76 7.01 7.88 1.21
N GLU A 77 6.29 7.04 0.48
CA GLU A 77 6.38 6.98 -0.98
C GLU A 77 5.95 8.30 -1.64
N ILE A 78 4.88 8.93 -1.14
CA ILE A 78 4.43 10.23 -1.68
C ILE A 78 5.43 11.34 -1.36
N TRP A 79 6.09 11.29 -0.21
CA TRP A 79 7.15 12.24 0.12
C TRP A 79 8.32 12.15 -0.86
N GLU A 80 8.81 10.93 -1.16
CA GLU A 80 9.86 10.73 -2.16
C GLU A 80 9.45 11.16 -3.57
N LEU A 81 8.18 10.97 -3.94
CA LEU A 81 7.66 11.43 -5.22
C LEU A 81 7.66 12.96 -5.32
N VAL A 82 7.25 13.65 -4.25
CA VAL A 82 7.25 15.11 -4.17
C VAL A 82 8.68 15.67 -4.21
N ASP A 83 9.61 15.08 -3.45
CA ASP A 83 11.02 15.49 -3.42
C ASP A 83 11.69 15.38 -4.81
N ARG A 84 11.44 14.27 -5.51
CA ARG A 84 11.91 14.09 -6.90
C ARG A 84 11.27 15.04 -7.90
N LEU A 85 10.00 15.40 -7.68
CA LEU A 85 9.31 16.36 -8.54
C LEU A 85 9.91 17.75 -8.34
N LEU A 86 10.09 18.18 -7.09
CA LEU A 86 10.69 19.46 -6.71
C LEU A 86 12.11 19.60 -7.28
N THR A 87 12.97 18.59 -7.07
CA THR A 87 14.34 18.61 -7.61
C THR A 87 14.37 18.74 -9.14
N ARG A 88 13.47 18.06 -9.86
CA ARG A 88 13.36 18.26 -11.33
C ARG A 88 12.86 19.64 -11.73
N PHE A 89 11.95 20.23 -10.96
CA PHE A 89 11.49 21.60 -11.22
C PHE A 89 12.63 22.61 -11.04
N PHE A 90 13.41 22.50 -9.95
CA PHE A 90 14.58 23.36 -9.72
C PHE A 90 15.66 23.17 -10.81
N GLU A 91 15.96 21.95 -11.24
CA GLU A 91 16.90 21.71 -12.35
C GLU A 91 16.44 22.31 -13.70
N HIS A 92 15.13 22.50 -13.89
CA HIS A 92 14.58 23.13 -15.10
C HIS A 92 14.57 24.66 -15.02
N GLU A 93 14.52 25.24 -13.83
CA GLU A 93 14.49 26.70 -13.63
C GLU A 93 15.89 27.33 -13.67
N ASP A 94 16.93 26.57 -13.31
CA ASP A 94 18.34 27.00 -13.40
C ASP A 94 18.95 26.92 -14.82
N ARG A 95 18.17 26.54 -15.85
CA ARG A 95 18.62 26.37 -17.24
C ARG A 95 17.98 27.37 -18.20
#